data_AF-A0A4S2SLT7-F1
#
_entry.id   AF-A0A4S2SLT7-F1
#
_cell.length_a   1.000
_cell.length_b   1.000
_cell.length_c   1.000
_cell.angle_alpha   90.00
_cell.angle_beta   90.00
_cell.angle_gamma   90.00
#
_symmetry.space_group_name_H-M   'P 1'
#
loop_
_entity.id
_entity.type
_entity.pdbx_description
1 polymer ?
#
loop_
_entity_poly.entity_id
_entity_poly.type
_entity_poly.pdbx_seq_one_letter_code
_entity_poly.pdbx_strand_id
1 'polypeptide(L)' 'DGTETWYCHLSSTKIRSGPVKAGDVIAYSGNSGNSTGPHLHFEVRPGGGSSIDPLPWLRSHGLDPT' A
#
# COMPACT_ATOMS: atom_id res chain seq x y z
N ASP A 1 -10.40 -4.49 -11.56
CA ASP A 1 -11.52 -4.84 -10.66
C ASP A 1 -11.99 -3.66 -9.80
N GLY A 2 -11.29 -2.51 -9.83
CA GLY A 2 -11.63 -1.35 -9.00
C GLY A 2 -11.04 -1.41 -7.59
N THR A 3 -10.20 -2.41 -7.28
CA THR A 3 -9.47 -2.49 -6.02
C THR A 3 -8.45 -1.36 -5.92
N GLU A 4 -8.44 -0.67 -4.79
CA GLU A 4 -7.42 0.31 -4.44
C GLU A 4 -6.43 -0.27 -3.43
N THR A 5 -5.17 0.13 -3.53
CA THR A 5 -4.16 -0.13 -2.49
C THR A 5 -3.63 1.19 -1.95
N TRP A 6 -3.58 1.30 -0.63
CA TRP A 6 -3.16 2.54 0.03
C TRP A 6 -1.83 2.30 0.75
N TYR A 7 -0.94 3.30 0.66
CA TYR A 7 0.40 3.27 1.24
C TYR A 7 0.56 4.51 2.13
N CYS A 8 0.59 4.31 3.44
CA CYS A 8 0.55 5.37 4.45
C CYS A 8 1.86 5.48 5.25
N HIS A 9 1.99 6.55 6.01
CA HIS A 9 3.17 6.92 6.83
C HIS A 9 4.46 7.13 6.04
N LEU A 10 4.36 7.42 4.74
CA LEU A 10 5.49 7.61 3.84
C LEU A 10 6.39 8.79 4.26
N SER A 11 7.70 8.64 4.09
CA SER A 11 8.65 9.75 4.26
C SER A 11 8.69 10.66 3.03
N SER A 12 8.52 10.08 1.84
CA SER A 12 8.46 10.80 0.58
C SER A 12 7.72 10.02 -0.50
N THR A 13 7.11 10.75 -1.43
CA THR A 13 6.43 10.21 -2.61
C THR A 13 7.27 10.47 -3.85
N LYS A 14 7.53 9.43 -4.65
CA LYS A 14 8.29 9.53 -5.90
C LYS A 14 7.37 9.75 -7.10
N ILE A 15 6.21 9.09 -7.11
CA ILE A 15 5.17 9.23 -8.13
C ILE A 15 3.90 9.71 -7.44
N ARG A 16 3.36 10.86 -7.88
CA ARG A 16 2.13 11.44 -7.31
C ARG A 16 0.88 11.07 -8.09
N SER A 17 1.01 10.86 -9.40
CA SER A 17 -0.09 10.48 -10.29
C SER A 17 0.47 9.89 -11.57
N GLY A 18 -0.37 9.11 -12.26
CA GLY A 18 -0.02 8.44 -13.50
C GLY A 18 -0.02 6.91 -13.38
N PRO A 19 0.15 6.20 -14.51
CA PRO A 19 0.17 4.75 -14.53
C PRO A 19 1.47 4.21 -13.89
N VAL A 20 1.34 3.08 -13.21
CA VAL A 20 2.45 2.31 -12.63
C VAL A 20 2.22 0.83 -12.88
N LYS A 21 3.27 0.03 -12.74
CA LYS A 21 3.25 -1.43 -12.82
C LYS A 21 3.73 -2.02 -11.49
N ALA A 22 3.36 -3.28 -11.25
CA ALA A 22 3.90 -4.02 -10.11
C ALA A 22 5.43 -4.04 -10.18
N GLY A 23 6.09 -3.71 -9.07
CA GLY A 23 7.55 -3.57 -8.97
C GLY A 23 8.07 -2.14 -9.12
N ASP A 24 7.26 -1.18 -9.57
CA ASP A 24 7.68 0.22 -9.63
C ASP A 24 7.85 0.81 -8.22
N VAL A 25 8.95 1.54 -8.01
CA VAL A 25 9.16 2.31 -6.78
C VAL A 25 8.31 3.58 -6.86
N ILE A 26 7.22 3.61 -6.09
CA ILE A 26 6.28 4.75 -6.06
C ILE A 26 6.51 5.72 -4.90
N ALA A 27 7.09 5.25 -3.79
CA ALA A 27 7.32 6.02 -2.56
C ALA A 27 8.33 5.33 -1.64
N TYR A 28 8.66 5.99 -0.53
CA TYR A 28 9.53 5.47 0.52
C TYR A 28 8.79 5.49 1.88
N SER A 29 8.88 4.39 2.63
CA SER A 29 8.30 4.28 3.97
C SER A 29 8.87 5.32 4.94
N GLY A 30 8.18 5.56 6.04
CA GLY A 30 8.56 6.60 6.98
C GLY A 30 7.79 6.53 8.28
N ASN A 31 7.56 7.70 8.86
CA ASN A 31 6.85 7.88 10.12
C ASN A 31 5.97 9.13 10.11
N SER A 32 5.42 9.50 8.95
CA SER A 32 4.58 10.70 8.83
C SER A 32 3.14 10.46 9.30
N GLY A 33 2.44 11.53 9.68
CA GLY A 33 1.05 11.46 10.12
C GLY A 33 0.88 10.75 11.47
N ASN A 34 -0.21 9.98 11.61
CA ASN A 34 -0.55 9.28 12.84
C ASN A 34 0.22 7.95 12.97
N SER A 35 1.49 8.01 13.38
CA SER A 35 2.37 6.86 13.51
C SER A 35 3.25 6.96 14.76
N THR A 36 3.54 5.82 15.39
CA THR A 36 4.34 5.74 16.63
C THR A 36 5.82 5.41 16.39
N GLY A 37 6.18 4.95 15.19
CA GLY A 37 7.56 4.65 14.79
C GLY A 37 7.65 4.29 13.32
N PRO A 38 8.85 4.23 12.71
CA PRO A 38 8.99 4.00 11.27
C PRO A 38 8.43 2.64 10.82
N HIS A 39 7.44 2.66 9.94
CA HIS A 39 6.86 1.46 9.32
C HIS A 39 6.09 1.82 8.04
N LEU A 40 5.53 0.81 7.37
CA LEU A 40 4.57 0.98 6.28
C LEU A 40 3.20 0.52 6.76
N HIS A 41 2.20 1.39 6.64
CA HIS A 41 0.80 0.99 6.74
C HIS A 41 0.26 0.77 5.34
N PHE A 42 -0.20 -0.46 5.08
CA PHE A 42 -0.69 -0.91 3.78
C PHE A 42 -2.13 -1.36 3.89
N GLU A 43 -3.00 -0.90 2.98
CA GLU A 43 -4.39 -1.33 2.91
C GLU A 43 -4.74 -1.87 1.54
N VAL A 44 -5.68 -2.82 1.52
CA VAL A 44 -6.38 -3.29 0.32
C VAL A 44 -7.85 -2.93 0.47
N ARG A 45 -8.41 -2.28 -0.54
CA ARG A 45 -9.79 -1.75 -0.54
C ARG A 45 -10.52 -2.20 -1.83
N PRO A 46 -11.16 -3.38 -1.83
CA PRO A 46 -11.85 -3.91 -3.00
C PRO A 46 -12.94 -2.96 -3.49
N GLY A 47 -12.98 -2.69 -4.79
CA GLY A 47 -13.93 -1.76 -5.40
C GLY A 47 -13.84 -0.32 -4.86
N GLY A 48 -12.72 0.07 -4.24
CA GLY A 48 -12.54 1.36 -3.57
C GLY A 48 -13.33 1.52 -2.26
N GLY A 49 -13.89 0.42 -1.74
CA GLY A 49 -14.75 0.43 -0.55
C GLY A 49 -14.00 0.39 0.78
N SER A 50 -14.57 -0.36 1.74
CA SER A 50 -13.95 -0.62 3.04
C SER A 50 -12.67 -1.45 2.89
N SER A 51 -11.71 -1.23 3.79
CA SER A 51 -10.49 -2.04 3.85
C SER A 51 -10.80 -3.46 4.33
N ILE A 52 -10.02 -4.42 3.82
CA ILE A 52 -10.02 -5.83 4.25
C ILE A 52 -8.66 -6.20 4.83
N ASP A 53 -8.56 -7.39 5.44
CA ASP A 53 -7.26 -7.96 5.80
C ASP A 53 -6.41 -8.16 4.53
N PRO A 54 -5.24 -7.52 4.42
CA PRO A 54 -4.41 -7.60 3.22
C PRO A 54 -3.71 -8.95 3.06
N LEU A 55 -3.51 -9.73 4.12
CA LEU A 55 -2.67 -10.93 4.06
C LEU A 55 -3.26 -12.04 3.16
N PRO A 56 -4.54 -12.42 3.28
CA PRO A 56 -5.16 -13.36 2.34
C PRO A 56 -5.17 -12.84 0.89
N TRP A 57 -5.34 -11.53 0.70
CA TRP A 57 -5.33 -10.91 -0.63
C TRP A 57 -3.94 -10.95 -1.26
N LEU A 58 -2.88 -10.64 -0.52
CA LEU A 58 -1.50 -10.74 -1.00
C LEU A 58 -1.18 -12.18 -1.42
N ARG A 59 -1.55 -13.16 -0.60
CA ARG A 59 -1.32 -14.58 -0.87
C ARG A 59 -2.09 -15.07 -2.10
N SER A 60 -3.32 -14.59 -2.33
CA SER A 60 -4.07 -14.93 -3.55
C SER A 60 -3.44 -14.34 -4.82
N HIS A 61 -2.59 -13.31 -4.68
CA HIS A 61 -1.77 -12.73 -5.75
C HIS A 61 -0.33 -13.29 -5.78
N GLY A 62 -0.07 -14.38 -5.05
CA GLY A 62 1.23 -15.06 -5.04
C GLY A 62 2.32 -14.32 -4.25
N LEU A 63 1.95 -13.38 -3.38
CA LEU A 63 2.87 -12.63 -2.52
C LEU A 63 2.79 -13.16 -1.09
N ASP A 64 3.95 -13.46 -0.49
CA ASP A 64 4.06 -13.83 0.93
C ASP A 64 4.93 -12.81 1.67
N PRO A 65 4.34 -11.90 2.46
CA PRO A 65 5.04 -10.82 3.14
C PRO A 65 5.65 -11.23 4.50
N THR A 66 5.67 -12.53 4.83
CA THR A 66 6.23 -13.08 6.08
C THR A 66 7.66 -13.57 5.93
#